data_AF-A0A437UDU3-F1
#
_entry.id   AF-A0A437UDU3-F1
#
_cell.length_a   1.000
_cell.length_b   1.000
_cell.length_c   1.000
_cell.angle_alpha   90.00
_cell.angle_beta   90.00
_cell.angle_gamma   90.00
#
_symmetry.space_group_name_H-M   'P 1'
#
loop_
_entity.id
_entity.type
_entity.pdbx_description
1 polymer ?
#
loop_
_entity_poly.entity_id
_entity_poly.type
_entity_poly.pdbx_seq_one_letter_code
_entity_poly.pdbx_strand_id
1 'polypeptide(L)'
;MSCAKRGSITGGDKDVTPPKMISSYPKNFSTNFNEKSIRVTFNEYIKINDLQKNLIISPPLKNQPNIQPQGGVSKQLTIKFNEELIPNTTYSLNFGESIVDNNEGNKLKNFKYVFSTGKDLDSLSIQGILKDAYEKAVPKFVNVMLYEVNEKYNDSTIYKQTPRYITNTLDSTTTFKIENIKAGQYKLIALKENISNYKYDPKKDKIGFYNQVINVPDNSIFELELYQEQPKFKSKRPTQASGNRILLGYEGKPENIQIKAQQKGNKIPVRISKFQDKDSLQIWTPYIKNDSIELELLKDKHQERYTVKFKPYKKDTLHFDSKITYLHLKKNFIIKSSTPIEKWDINKILLTKGDKTKVPFKVVYEDYTQHFELDFEKGENEKYDLKLLPGAIEDYIGNKSKDTIKFNFSTKGITDYGNLKIKLKNKNNTPLIVELTNEKGKVFYTKSITNSSKEVDFLLIEPEKYYVRIIYDLNNNGQWDAGSFLENRQPEEVFQFPTVLDVRANWDVNQEIDLRK
;
A
#
# COMPACT_ATOMS: atom_id res chain seq x y z
N MET A 1 46.43 -28.20 -51.55
CA MET A 1 45.63 -27.90 -50.36
C MET A 1 46.46 -27.05 -49.42
N SER A 2 46.09 -25.80 -49.19
CA SER A 2 46.46 -25.04 -47.99
C SER A 2 45.33 -24.06 -47.71
N CYS A 3 44.58 -24.31 -46.64
CA CYS A 3 43.42 -23.54 -46.24
C CYS A 3 43.88 -22.50 -45.19
N ALA A 4 43.70 -21.22 -45.49
CA ALA A 4 44.09 -20.11 -44.63
C ALA A 4 43.15 -19.99 -43.41
N LYS A 5 43.72 -19.95 -42.20
CA LYS A 5 43.00 -19.70 -40.95
C LYS A 5 42.54 -18.23 -40.88
N ARG A 6 41.24 -18.01 -40.63
CA ARG A 6 40.68 -16.70 -40.27
C ARG A 6 41.05 -16.37 -38.82
N GLY A 7 41.81 -15.30 -38.60
CA GLY A 7 41.99 -14.70 -37.27
C GLY A 7 40.76 -13.90 -36.86
N SER A 8 40.40 -13.92 -35.57
CA SER A 8 39.36 -13.06 -34.99
C SER A 8 39.97 -11.70 -34.64
N ILE A 9 39.40 -10.63 -35.19
CA ILE A 9 39.73 -9.26 -34.80
C ILE A 9 39.11 -9.04 -33.41
N THR A 10 39.92 -8.75 -32.40
CA THR A 10 39.39 -8.26 -31.11
C THR A 10 38.96 -6.81 -31.33
N GLY A 11 37.68 -6.52 -31.08
CA GLY A 11 37.16 -5.15 -31.13
C GLY A 11 37.92 -4.25 -30.15
N GLY A 12 38.01 -2.95 -30.47
CA GLY A 12 38.64 -1.96 -29.61
C GLY A 12 37.92 -1.78 -28.27
N ASP A 13 38.49 -0.94 -27.41
CA ASP A 13 37.91 -0.64 -26.11
C ASP A 13 36.46 -0.16 -26.23
N LYS A 14 35.61 -0.62 -25.31
CA LYS A 14 34.20 -0.26 -25.28
C LYS A 14 34.04 1.24 -25.00
N ASP A 15 33.23 1.93 -25.80
CA ASP A 15 32.85 3.31 -25.52
C ASP A 15 31.91 3.37 -24.31
N VAL A 16 32.20 4.30 -23.40
CA VAL A 16 31.44 4.55 -22.17
C VAL A 16 30.86 5.96 -22.12
N THR A 17 31.09 6.77 -23.16
CA THR A 17 30.63 8.15 -23.21
C THR A 17 29.19 8.25 -23.72
N PRO A 18 28.33 9.07 -23.07
CA PRO A 18 26.97 9.29 -23.54
C PRO A 18 26.93 10.30 -24.70
N PRO A 19 25.84 10.29 -25.51
CA PRO A 19 25.69 11.23 -26.61
C PRO A 19 25.64 12.68 -26.12
N LYS A 20 26.18 13.60 -26.92
CA LYS A 20 26.26 15.03 -26.61
C LYS A 20 25.50 15.87 -27.62
N MET A 21 24.69 16.80 -27.12
CA MET A 21 24.02 17.79 -27.95
C MET A 21 25.05 18.72 -28.60
N ILE A 22 24.99 18.86 -29.92
CA ILE A 22 25.79 19.82 -30.71
C ILE A 22 25.03 21.13 -30.87
N SER A 23 23.75 21.05 -31.24
CA SER A 23 22.95 22.22 -31.57
C SER A 23 21.46 21.93 -31.39
N SER A 24 20.66 22.99 -31.32
CA SER A 24 19.21 22.88 -31.40
C SER A 24 18.62 24.07 -32.13
N TYR A 25 17.46 23.85 -32.76
CA TYR A 25 16.61 24.89 -33.27
C TYR A 25 15.16 24.70 -32.78
N PRO A 26 14.56 25.68 -32.10
CA PRO A 26 15.21 26.86 -31.51
C PRO A 26 16.38 26.53 -30.56
N LYS A 27 17.14 27.54 -30.14
CA LYS A 27 18.25 27.33 -29.20
C LYS A 27 17.68 26.93 -27.83
N ASN A 28 18.30 25.96 -27.16
CA ASN A 28 17.98 25.66 -25.76
C ASN A 28 18.14 26.95 -24.91
N PHE A 29 17.23 27.15 -23.96
CA PHE A 29 17.05 28.40 -23.20
C PHE A 29 16.67 29.62 -24.07
N SER A 30 15.89 29.41 -25.14
CA SER A 30 15.30 30.52 -25.93
C SER A 30 14.11 31.17 -25.22
N THR A 31 13.92 32.47 -25.45
CA THR A 31 12.71 33.22 -25.07
C THR A 31 11.86 33.52 -26.30
N ASN A 32 10.64 34.01 -26.09
CA ASN A 32 9.66 34.33 -27.14
C ASN A 32 9.44 33.16 -28.12
N PHE A 33 9.45 31.93 -27.60
CA PHE A 33 9.25 30.72 -28.39
C PHE A 33 7.84 30.70 -29.00
N ASN A 34 7.78 30.60 -30.33
CA ASN A 34 6.56 30.58 -31.12
C ASN A 34 6.50 29.41 -32.13
N GLU A 35 7.45 28.48 -32.05
CA GLU A 35 7.57 27.36 -32.97
C GLU A 35 6.66 26.19 -32.56
N LYS A 36 6.33 25.29 -33.51
CA LYS A 36 5.57 24.06 -33.22
C LYS A 36 6.44 22.83 -32.98
N SER A 37 7.74 22.96 -33.20
CA SER A 37 8.67 21.86 -33.05
C SER A 37 10.06 22.32 -32.61
N ILE A 38 10.74 21.46 -31.86
CA ILE A 38 12.14 21.60 -31.49
C ILE A 38 12.92 20.49 -32.20
N ARG A 39 14.08 20.82 -32.77
CA ARG A 39 15.06 19.86 -33.27
C ARG A 39 16.35 19.99 -32.50
N VAL A 40 16.84 18.89 -31.92
CA VAL A 40 18.13 18.81 -31.22
C VAL A 40 19.02 17.84 -31.98
N THR A 41 20.22 18.27 -32.34
CA THR A 41 21.22 17.46 -33.06
C THR A 41 22.31 16.99 -32.10
N PHE A 42 22.66 15.71 -32.19
CA PHE A 42 23.71 15.05 -31.39
C PHE A 42 24.94 14.74 -32.25
N ASN A 43 26.09 14.53 -31.61
CA ASN A 43 27.34 14.08 -32.23
C ASN A 43 27.25 12.69 -32.87
N GLU A 44 26.39 11.84 -32.32
CA GLU A 44 26.24 10.44 -32.69
C GLU A 44 24.77 10.02 -32.83
N TYR A 45 24.55 8.79 -33.29
CA TYR A 45 23.21 8.24 -33.44
C TYR A 45 22.64 7.88 -32.07
N ILE A 46 21.45 8.41 -31.78
CA ILE A 46 20.72 8.12 -30.55
C ILE A 46 19.53 7.19 -30.80
N LYS A 47 19.13 6.47 -29.75
CA LYS A 47 17.85 5.77 -29.60
C LYS A 47 17.08 6.40 -28.45
N ILE A 48 15.75 6.23 -28.48
CA ILE A 48 14.86 6.65 -27.40
C ILE A 48 14.25 5.40 -26.76
N ASN A 49 14.56 5.18 -25.49
CA ASN A 49 14.07 4.04 -24.69
C ASN A 49 13.20 4.55 -23.54
N ASP A 50 12.15 3.80 -23.19
CA ASP A 50 11.30 4.04 -22.01
C ASP A 50 10.81 5.49 -21.85
N LEU A 51 10.54 6.18 -22.96
CA LEU A 51 10.22 7.61 -22.96
C LEU A 51 9.03 7.95 -22.05
N GLN A 52 7.96 7.16 -22.10
CA GLN A 52 6.75 7.39 -21.28
C GLN A 52 7.04 7.34 -19.77
N LYS A 53 8.04 6.56 -19.35
CA LYS A 53 8.42 6.38 -17.95
C LYS A 53 9.37 7.49 -17.45
N ASN A 54 10.13 8.11 -18.36
CA ASN A 54 11.26 8.98 -18.02
C ASN A 54 11.07 10.45 -18.43
N LEU A 55 10.22 10.74 -19.42
CA LEU A 55 9.98 12.10 -19.89
C LEU A 55 9.10 12.86 -18.90
N ILE A 56 9.61 13.99 -18.44
CA ILE A 56 8.90 14.92 -17.56
C ILE A 56 8.79 16.25 -18.29
N ILE A 57 7.56 16.73 -18.48
CA ILE A 57 7.29 18.04 -19.08
C ILE A 57 6.64 18.93 -18.02
N SER A 58 7.25 20.07 -17.74
CA SER A 58 6.78 21.05 -16.77
C SER A 58 6.66 22.44 -17.42
N PRO A 59 5.47 23.08 -17.44
CA PRO A 59 4.17 22.56 -16.99
C PRO A 59 3.70 21.31 -17.79
N PRO A 60 2.86 20.44 -17.18
CA PRO A 60 2.27 19.31 -17.89
C PRO A 60 1.44 19.75 -19.10
N LEU A 61 1.57 18.99 -20.19
CA LEU A 61 0.76 19.12 -21.40
C LEU A 61 -0.47 18.20 -21.31
N LYS A 62 -1.62 18.66 -21.82
CA LYS A 62 -2.82 17.81 -21.98
C LYS A 62 -2.60 16.78 -23.07
N ASN A 63 -1.95 17.19 -24.17
CA ASN A 63 -1.63 16.32 -25.30
C ASN A 63 -0.12 16.11 -25.36
N GLN A 64 0.32 14.87 -25.10
CA GLN A 64 1.74 14.50 -25.16
C GLN A 64 2.33 14.84 -26.54
N PRO A 65 3.54 15.42 -26.60
CA PRO A 65 4.18 15.75 -27.87
C PRO A 65 4.60 14.50 -28.62
N ASN A 66 4.66 14.58 -29.95
CA ASN A 66 5.28 13.54 -30.76
C ASN A 66 6.81 13.69 -30.68
N ILE A 67 7.51 12.64 -30.25
CA ILE A 67 8.95 12.65 -30.06
C ILE A 67 9.57 11.58 -30.96
N GLN A 68 10.55 11.99 -31.77
CA GLN A 68 11.26 11.13 -32.73
C GLN A 68 12.77 11.13 -32.47
N PRO A 69 13.48 10.02 -32.75
CA PRO A 69 12.99 8.81 -33.41
C PRO A 69 12.20 7.88 -32.48
N GLN A 70 11.08 7.31 -32.96
CA GLN A 70 10.37 6.22 -32.27
C GLN A 70 10.79 4.88 -32.86
N GLY A 71 11.41 4.01 -32.07
CA GLY A 71 11.83 2.67 -32.50
C GLY A 71 12.94 2.61 -33.56
N GLY A 72 13.53 3.76 -33.91
CA GLY A 72 14.63 3.89 -34.87
C GLY A 72 15.84 4.61 -34.30
N VAL A 73 16.81 4.89 -35.15
CA VAL A 73 18.05 5.61 -34.81
C VAL A 73 18.12 6.92 -35.58
N SER A 74 18.59 7.98 -34.94
CA SER A 74 18.77 9.27 -35.59
C SER A 74 19.84 10.08 -34.86
N LYS A 75 20.55 10.96 -35.56
CA LYS A 75 21.35 12.00 -34.90
C LYS A 75 20.50 13.18 -34.41
N GLN A 76 19.21 13.19 -34.73
CA GLN A 76 18.27 14.27 -34.42
C GLN A 76 17.12 13.77 -33.54
N LEU A 77 16.93 14.45 -32.41
CA LEU A 77 15.72 14.39 -31.59
C LEU A 77 14.76 15.48 -32.06
N THR A 78 13.56 15.09 -32.49
CA THR A 78 12.50 16.04 -32.86
C THR A 78 11.36 15.95 -31.87
N ILE A 79 10.92 17.09 -31.35
CA ILE A 79 9.80 17.22 -30.41
C ILE A 79 8.76 18.08 -31.10
N LYS A 80 7.57 17.54 -31.38
CA LYS A 80 6.47 18.26 -32.02
C LYS A 80 5.30 18.37 -31.06
N PHE A 81 4.91 19.61 -30.74
CA PHE A 81 3.80 19.87 -29.83
C PHE A 81 2.45 19.64 -30.51
N ASN A 82 1.52 19.01 -29.77
CA ASN A 82 0.19 18.62 -30.25
C ASN A 82 -0.93 19.51 -29.66
N GLU A 83 -0.55 20.62 -29.05
CA GLU A 83 -1.46 21.66 -28.55
C GLU A 83 -0.73 23.00 -28.51
N GLU A 84 -1.49 24.08 -28.32
CA GLU A 84 -0.92 25.41 -28.11
C GLU A 84 -0.30 25.53 -26.72
N LEU A 85 0.88 26.13 -26.66
CA LEU A 85 1.60 26.34 -25.41
C LEU A 85 1.04 27.56 -24.67
N ILE A 86 1.07 27.52 -23.35
CA ILE A 86 0.58 28.60 -22.50
C ILE A 86 1.46 29.85 -22.73
N PRO A 87 0.89 31.04 -22.97
CA PRO A 87 1.65 32.27 -23.10
C PRO A 87 2.44 32.61 -21.83
N ASN A 88 3.55 33.36 -21.98
CA ASN A 88 4.38 33.83 -20.86
C ASN A 88 4.77 32.73 -19.86
N THR A 89 5.17 31.57 -20.37
CA THR A 89 5.41 30.37 -19.56
C THR A 89 6.72 29.72 -19.96
N THR A 90 7.54 29.41 -18.95
CA THR A 90 8.74 28.60 -19.10
C THR A 90 8.38 27.13 -19.13
N TYR A 91 8.76 26.43 -20.18
CA TYR A 91 8.64 24.99 -20.34
C TYR A 91 10.00 24.33 -20.13
N SER A 92 10.02 23.23 -19.39
CA SER A 92 11.18 22.35 -19.19
C SER A 92 10.79 20.92 -19.58
N LEU A 93 11.52 20.34 -20.53
CA LEU A 93 11.38 18.95 -20.94
C LEU A 93 12.64 18.20 -20.46
N ASN A 94 12.48 17.35 -19.44
CA ASN A 94 13.54 16.50 -18.91
C ASN A 94 13.35 15.07 -19.42
N PHE A 95 14.34 14.54 -20.12
CA PHE A 95 14.29 13.22 -20.73
C PHE A 95 14.72 12.08 -19.79
N GLY A 96 15.08 12.36 -18.54
CA GLY A 96 15.49 11.35 -17.57
C GLY A 96 16.65 10.51 -18.10
N GLU A 97 16.45 9.20 -18.26
CA GLU A 97 17.42 8.28 -18.87
C GLU A 97 17.01 7.78 -20.28
N SER A 98 16.10 8.49 -20.97
CA SER A 98 15.50 7.99 -22.23
C SER A 98 16.42 8.03 -23.43
N ILE A 99 17.36 8.97 -23.47
CA ILE A 99 18.25 9.18 -24.62
C ILE A 99 19.50 8.33 -24.41
N VAL A 100 19.75 7.41 -25.32
CA VAL A 100 20.92 6.52 -25.28
C VAL A 100 21.64 6.55 -26.62
N ASP A 101 22.95 6.28 -26.64
CA ASP A 101 23.63 6.03 -27.91
C ASP A 101 23.15 4.71 -28.56
N ASN A 102 23.40 4.58 -29.86
CA ASN A 102 22.99 3.42 -30.63
C ASN A 102 23.81 2.14 -30.35
N ASN A 103 25.11 2.29 -30.08
CA ASN A 103 26.12 1.24 -30.18
C ASN A 103 26.31 0.50 -28.84
N GLU A 104 26.65 1.23 -27.77
CA GLU A 104 26.96 0.71 -26.43
C GLU A 104 25.82 0.94 -25.42
N GLY A 105 24.85 1.80 -25.75
CA GLY A 105 23.65 2.05 -24.93
C GLY A 105 23.90 2.91 -23.68
N ASN A 106 24.96 3.70 -23.68
CA ASN A 106 25.28 4.73 -22.70
C ASN A 106 24.15 5.77 -22.63
N LYS A 107 23.61 5.94 -21.41
CA LYS A 107 22.48 6.82 -21.12
C LYS A 107 22.94 8.27 -20.94
N LEU A 108 22.35 9.18 -21.71
CA LEU A 108 22.44 10.62 -21.44
C LEU A 108 21.44 11.00 -20.34
N LYS A 109 21.94 11.03 -19.10
CA LYS A 109 21.11 11.30 -17.91
C LYS A 109 20.71 12.77 -17.81
N ASN A 110 19.46 13.01 -17.43
CA ASN A 110 18.89 14.31 -17.09
C ASN A 110 19.06 15.38 -18.19
N PHE A 111 19.07 14.98 -19.46
CA PHE A 111 19.06 15.94 -20.56
C PHE A 111 17.78 16.78 -20.48
N LYS A 112 17.96 18.11 -20.41
CA LYS A 112 16.87 19.07 -20.28
C LYS A 112 16.88 20.08 -21.41
N TYR A 113 15.72 20.27 -22.02
CA TYR A 113 15.46 21.34 -22.97
C TYR A 113 14.47 22.34 -22.34
N VAL A 114 14.88 23.60 -22.20
CA VAL A 114 14.13 24.67 -21.56
C VAL A 114 13.89 25.80 -22.55
N PHE A 115 12.71 26.40 -22.53
CA PHE A 115 12.40 27.60 -23.30
C PHE A 115 11.25 28.38 -22.65
N SER A 116 11.05 29.63 -23.03
CA SER A 116 9.90 30.44 -22.61
C SER A 116 9.11 30.93 -23.81
N THR A 117 7.78 30.84 -23.70
CA THR A 117 6.86 31.48 -24.66
C THR A 117 6.75 33.00 -24.42
N GLY A 118 7.29 33.51 -23.31
CA GLY A 118 7.37 34.94 -22.99
C GLY A 118 8.79 35.50 -23.12
N LYS A 119 8.97 36.74 -22.64
CA LYS A 119 10.25 37.47 -22.72
C LYS A 119 11.33 36.92 -21.78
N ASP A 120 10.93 36.34 -20.66
CA ASP A 120 11.81 35.93 -19.57
C ASP A 120 11.77 34.42 -19.34
N LEU A 121 12.87 33.86 -18.85
CA LEU A 121 12.96 32.50 -18.36
C LEU A 121 12.82 32.49 -16.84
N ASP A 122 11.91 31.67 -16.35
CA ASP A 122 11.82 31.34 -14.93
C ASP A 122 13.07 30.53 -14.52
N SER A 123 13.68 30.90 -13.40
CA SER A 123 14.99 30.38 -12.97
C SER A 123 15.03 29.87 -11.53
N LEU A 124 13.97 30.10 -10.74
CA LEU A 124 13.95 29.68 -9.34
C LEU A 124 13.77 28.16 -9.23
N SER A 125 14.14 27.63 -8.07
CA SER A 125 14.06 26.19 -7.79
C SER A 125 13.70 25.93 -6.34
N ILE A 126 13.15 24.75 -6.08
CA ILE A 126 13.01 24.18 -4.74
C ILE A 126 13.54 22.75 -4.75
N GLN A 127 13.89 22.24 -3.57
CA GLN A 127 14.40 20.88 -3.40
C GLN A 127 13.91 20.25 -2.11
N GLY A 128 13.98 18.93 -2.04
CA GLY A 128 13.54 18.22 -0.85
C GLY A 128 13.80 16.72 -0.91
N ILE A 129 13.30 16.04 0.11
CA ILE A 129 13.38 14.60 0.28
C ILE A 129 11.97 13.99 0.44
N LEU A 130 11.83 12.77 -0.04
CA LEU A 130 10.65 11.94 0.10
C LEU A 130 10.94 10.81 1.08
N LYS A 131 9.97 10.54 1.96
CA LYS A 131 9.92 9.36 2.82
C LYS A 131 8.60 8.63 2.56
N ASP A 132 8.53 7.36 2.94
CA ASP A 132 7.25 6.68 3.12
C ASP A 132 6.91 6.73 4.60
N ALA A 133 5.68 7.11 4.93
CA ALA A 133 5.26 7.33 6.30
C ALA A 133 5.12 6.03 7.11
N TYR A 134 5.03 4.88 6.44
CA TYR A 134 4.86 3.59 7.10
C TYR A 134 5.91 2.57 6.67
N GLU A 135 6.23 2.52 5.37
CA GLU A 135 7.21 1.56 4.85
C GLU A 135 8.65 2.06 4.97
N LYS A 136 9.59 1.12 5.09
CA LYS A 136 11.02 1.46 5.12
C LYS A 136 11.52 1.99 3.76
N ALA A 137 10.96 1.48 2.66
CA ALA A 137 11.37 1.83 1.31
C ALA A 137 10.46 2.91 0.71
N VAL A 138 11.08 3.96 0.17
CA VAL A 138 10.36 5.01 -0.55
C VAL A 138 9.97 4.49 -1.94
N PRO A 139 8.71 4.66 -2.37
CA PRO A 139 8.30 4.33 -3.73
C PRO A 139 9.14 5.03 -4.79
N LYS A 140 9.42 4.34 -5.90
CA LYS A 140 10.06 4.92 -7.08
C LYS A 140 9.05 5.64 -7.97
N PHE A 141 9.54 6.53 -8.82
CA PHE A 141 8.74 7.30 -9.78
C PHE A 141 7.61 8.07 -9.08
N VAL A 142 7.96 8.89 -8.09
CA VAL A 142 7.01 9.74 -7.38
C VAL A 142 7.00 11.11 -8.06
N ASN A 143 5.80 11.57 -8.45
CA ASN A 143 5.59 12.91 -8.99
C ASN A 143 5.64 13.92 -7.84
N VAL A 144 6.42 14.98 -7.96
CA VAL A 144 6.41 16.11 -7.01
C VAL A 144 5.97 17.35 -7.76
N MET A 145 4.98 18.04 -7.21
CA MET A 145 4.12 18.96 -7.92
C MET A 145 3.91 20.23 -7.14
N LEU A 146 3.84 21.35 -7.87
CA LEU A 146 3.48 22.65 -7.33
C LEU A 146 2.18 23.14 -7.95
N TYR A 147 1.19 23.35 -7.09
CA TYR A 147 -0.05 24.04 -7.45
C TYR A 147 0.06 25.50 -7.05
N GLU A 148 -0.19 26.41 -7.99
CA GLU A 148 -0.18 27.85 -7.72
C GLU A 148 -1.34 28.21 -6.78
N VAL A 149 -1.02 28.91 -5.68
CA VAL A 149 -2.01 29.38 -4.71
C VAL A 149 -2.38 30.82 -5.07
N ASN A 150 -3.51 30.96 -5.77
CA ASN A 150 -4.13 32.22 -6.13
C ASN A 150 -5.63 32.18 -5.81
N GLU A 151 -6.40 33.19 -6.21
CA GLU A 151 -7.85 33.29 -5.93
C GLU A 151 -8.68 32.09 -6.44
N LYS A 152 -8.17 31.32 -7.41
CA LYS A 152 -8.86 30.14 -7.95
C LYS A 152 -8.51 28.85 -7.19
N TYR A 153 -7.48 28.89 -6.34
CA TYR A 153 -7.04 27.73 -5.57
C TYR A 153 -8.06 27.41 -4.46
N ASN A 154 -8.39 26.13 -4.33
CA ASN A 154 -9.17 25.58 -3.23
C ASN A 154 -8.77 24.12 -2.98
N ASP A 155 -9.32 23.50 -1.93
CA ASP A 155 -8.96 22.13 -1.54
C ASP A 155 -9.33 21.08 -2.61
N SER A 156 -10.26 21.40 -3.51
CA SER A 156 -10.61 20.51 -4.63
C SER A 156 -9.61 20.57 -5.80
N THR A 157 -8.68 21.53 -5.84
CA THR A 157 -7.77 21.76 -6.98
C THR A 157 -6.99 20.50 -7.34
N ILE A 158 -6.44 19.80 -6.33
CA ILE A 158 -5.54 18.66 -6.52
C ILE A 158 -6.24 17.42 -7.10
N TYR A 159 -7.58 17.36 -6.98
CA TYR A 159 -8.40 16.28 -7.49
C TYR A 159 -8.87 16.54 -8.92
N LYS A 160 -8.82 17.80 -9.39
CA LYS A 160 -9.51 18.24 -10.61
C LYS A 160 -8.55 18.78 -11.67
N GLN A 161 -7.48 19.44 -11.25
CA GLN A 161 -6.56 20.20 -12.10
C GLN A 161 -5.16 19.60 -12.08
N THR A 162 -4.41 19.80 -13.16
CA THR A 162 -2.98 19.47 -13.23
C THR A 162 -2.15 20.56 -12.55
N PRO A 163 -0.97 20.25 -12.01
CA PRO A 163 -0.12 21.25 -11.35
C PRO A 163 0.47 22.24 -12.35
N ARG A 164 1.02 23.35 -11.82
CA ARG A 164 1.77 24.33 -12.60
C ARG A 164 3.18 23.84 -12.90
N TYR A 165 3.85 23.24 -11.93
CA TYR A 165 5.19 22.68 -12.08
C TYR A 165 5.23 21.23 -11.61
N ILE A 166 6.08 20.42 -12.24
CA ILE A 166 6.24 19.01 -11.89
C ILE A 166 7.70 18.55 -12.04
N THR A 167 8.09 17.62 -11.19
CA THR A 167 9.27 16.76 -11.35
C THR A 167 8.91 15.32 -10.98
N ASN A 168 9.80 14.37 -11.24
CA ASN A 168 9.63 12.98 -10.84
C ASN A 168 10.98 12.43 -10.32
N THR A 169 10.94 11.60 -9.28
CA THR A 169 12.14 11.02 -8.66
C THR A 169 12.78 9.87 -9.43
N LEU A 170 12.16 9.44 -10.54
CA LEU A 170 12.65 8.37 -11.41
C LEU A 170 12.97 7.07 -10.61
N ASP A 171 14.00 6.32 -11.03
CA ASP A 171 14.22 4.92 -10.57
C ASP A 171 15.03 4.78 -9.26
N SER A 172 15.56 5.86 -8.67
CA SER A 172 16.43 5.67 -7.48
C SER A 172 16.68 6.87 -6.57
N THR A 173 16.08 8.04 -6.80
CA THR A 173 16.30 9.17 -5.88
C THR A 173 15.20 9.23 -4.83
N THR A 174 15.60 9.37 -3.56
CA THR A 174 14.68 9.82 -2.49
C THR A 174 14.58 11.34 -2.47
N THR A 175 15.41 12.04 -3.24
CA THR A 175 15.42 13.50 -3.34
C THR A 175 14.70 13.97 -4.59
N PHE A 176 14.12 15.18 -4.53
CA PHE A 176 13.55 15.86 -5.69
C PHE A 176 14.10 17.27 -5.82
N LYS A 177 14.10 17.78 -7.07
CA LYS A 177 14.35 19.18 -7.38
C LYS A 177 13.36 19.63 -8.46
N ILE A 178 12.67 20.73 -8.22
CA ILE A 178 11.84 21.41 -9.23
C ILE A 178 12.59 22.69 -9.58
N GLU A 179 12.78 22.94 -10.87
CA GLU A 179 13.54 24.08 -11.40
C GLU A 179 12.68 24.82 -12.40
N ASN A 180 13.14 26.01 -12.81
CA ASN A 180 12.44 26.87 -13.76
C ASN A 180 11.06 27.32 -13.24
N ILE A 181 11.02 27.66 -11.96
CA ILE A 181 9.82 28.11 -11.24
C ILE A 181 9.78 29.63 -11.21
N LYS A 182 8.59 30.20 -11.35
CA LYS A 182 8.35 31.63 -11.15
C LYS A 182 8.23 31.94 -9.65
N ALA A 183 8.57 33.17 -9.24
CA ALA A 183 8.27 33.63 -7.88
C ALA A 183 6.76 33.60 -7.62
N GLY A 184 6.35 33.15 -6.44
CA GLY A 184 4.93 32.99 -6.10
C GLY A 184 4.67 32.07 -4.93
N GLN A 185 3.38 31.87 -4.63
CA GLN A 185 2.91 30.99 -3.57
C GLN A 185 2.46 29.65 -4.15
N TYR A 186 2.87 28.55 -3.53
CA TYR A 186 2.56 27.21 -4.02
C TYR A 186 2.15 26.24 -2.92
N LYS A 187 1.27 25.29 -3.25
CA LYS A 187 1.07 24.06 -2.47
C LYS A 187 1.97 22.98 -3.03
N LEU A 188 2.83 22.41 -2.17
CA LEU A 188 3.77 21.35 -2.50
C LEU A 188 3.19 19.98 -2.17
N ILE A 189 3.12 19.12 -3.18
CA ILE A 189 2.50 17.79 -3.11
C ILE A 189 3.38 16.77 -3.82
N ALA A 190 3.51 15.58 -3.23
CA ALA A 190 4.05 14.39 -3.85
C ALA A 190 2.92 13.38 -4.08
N LEU A 191 2.84 12.80 -5.27
CA LEU A 191 1.90 11.73 -5.60
C LEU A 191 2.64 10.52 -6.14
N LYS A 192 2.32 9.35 -5.59
CA LYS A 192 2.66 8.07 -6.20
C LYS A 192 1.40 7.49 -6.84
N GLU A 193 1.30 7.66 -8.15
CA GLU A 193 0.18 7.18 -8.97
C GLU A 193 0.51 5.85 -9.64
N ASN A 194 -0.52 5.05 -9.91
CA ASN A 194 -0.42 3.88 -10.80
C ASN A 194 -0.53 4.26 -12.28
N ILE A 195 -1.40 5.22 -12.58
CA ILE A 195 -1.59 5.80 -13.92
C ILE A 195 -1.46 7.30 -13.76
N SER A 196 -0.37 7.87 -14.27
CA SER A 196 -0.06 9.29 -14.10
C SER A 196 -1.08 10.14 -14.86
N ASN A 197 -1.96 10.80 -14.13
CA ASN A 197 -2.85 11.85 -14.64
C ASN A 197 -2.65 13.18 -13.88
N TYR A 198 -1.73 13.20 -12.91
CA TYR A 198 -1.35 14.33 -12.06
C TYR A 198 -2.49 14.86 -11.19
N LYS A 199 -3.47 13.99 -10.88
CA LYS A 199 -4.61 14.30 -10.01
C LYS A 199 -4.70 13.24 -8.94
N TYR A 200 -4.92 13.68 -7.72
CA TYR A 200 -4.97 12.77 -6.58
C TYR A 200 -6.25 11.92 -6.58
N ASP A 201 -6.12 10.60 -6.61
CA ASP A 201 -7.17 9.63 -6.28
C ASP A 201 -6.87 8.97 -4.92
N PRO A 202 -7.54 9.36 -3.82
CA PRO A 202 -7.27 8.82 -2.48
C PRO A 202 -7.52 7.32 -2.34
N LYS A 203 -8.17 6.69 -3.33
CA LYS A 203 -8.40 5.23 -3.34
C LYS A 203 -7.22 4.44 -3.91
N LYS A 204 -6.34 5.07 -4.67
CA LYS A 204 -5.32 4.38 -5.47
C LYS A 204 -3.91 4.92 -5.26
N ASP A 205 -3.81 6.20 -4.97
CA ASP A 205 -2.55 6.91 -4.99
C ASP A 205 -2.07 7.18 -3.56
N LYS A 206 -0.76 7.08 -3.32
CA LYS A 206 -0.18 7.65 -2.11
C LYS A 206 0.02 9.15 -2.32
N ILE A 207 -0.22 9.93 -1.28
CA ILE A 207 0.02 11.36 -1.23
C ILE A 207 1.02 11.68 -0.14
N GLY A 208 1.85 12.70 -0.38
CA GLY A 208 2.59 13.43 0.65
C GLY A 208 2.43 14.91 0.38
N PHE A 209 2.35 15.74 1.40
CA PHE A 209 2.13 17.17 1.19
C PHE A 209 2.80 17.98 2.28
N TYR A 210 3.29 19.17 1.91
CA TYR A 210 3.74 20.14 2.90
C TYR A 210 2.50 20.81 3.52
N ASN A 211 2.41 20.79 4.85
CA ASN A 211 1.23 21.25 5.58
C ASN A 211 0.97 22.76 5.43
N GLN A 212 1.96 23.52 4.97
CA GLN A 212 1.89 24.96 4.72
C GLN A 212 2.01 25.31 3.24
N VAL A 213 1.69 26.54 2.90
CA VAL A 213 1.97 27.13 1.59
C VAL A 213 3.44 27.55 1.56
N ILE A 214 4.15 27.25 0.47
CA ILE A 214 5.53 27.68 0.27
C ILE A 214 5.58 29.01 -0.50
N ASN A 215 6.56 29.87 -0.18
CA ASN A 215 6.77 31.15 -0.85
C ASN A 215 8.09 31.08 -1.64
N VAL A 216 8.04 31.04 -2.96
CA VAL A 216 9.23 30.97 -3.82
C VAL A 216 9.70 32.39 -4.14
N PRO A 217 11.00 32.74 -3.95
CA PRO A 217 12.13 31.85 -3.64
C PRO A 217 12.17 31.35 -2.19
N ASP A 218 12.48 30.06 -2.02
CA ASP A 218 12.70 29.41 -0.73
C ASP A 218 13.90 28.46 -0.88
N ASN A 219 14.86 28.57 0.05
CA ASN A 219 16.07 27.75 0.06
C ASN A 219 15.99 26.58 1.05
N SER A 220 14.84 26.38 1.68
CA SER A 220 14.58 25.26 2.60
C SER A 220 14.67 23.91 1.88
N ILE A 221 15.03 22.87 2.63
CA ILE A 221 14.94 21.48 2.16
C ILE A 221 13.60 20.94 2.68
N PHE A 222 12.66 20.73 1.77
CA PHE A 222 11.33 20.22 2.13
C PHE A 222 11.36 18.73 2.37
N GLU A 223 10.58 18.26 3.34
CA GLU A 223 10.35 16.84 3.58
C GLU A 223 8.87 16.52 3.32
N LEU A 224 8.63 15.47 2.53
CA LEU A 224 7.28 14.98 2.24
C LEU A 224 7.20 13.49 2.56
N GLU A 225 6.25 13.13 3.41
CA GLU A 225 5.98 11.74 3.77
C GLU A 225 4.80 11.21 2.96
N LEU A 226 5.03 10.14 2.19
CA LEU A 226 4.03 9.48 1.38
C LEU A 226 3.22 8.52 2.24
N TYR A 227 1.90 8.64 2.18
CA TYR A 227 0.97 7.73 2.83
C TYR A 227 -0.24 7.47 1.93
N GLN A 228 -0.91 6.33 2.15
CA GLN A 228 -2.21 6.05 1.54
C GLN A 228 -3.31 6.49 2.50
N GLU A 229 -4.22 7.37 2.06
CA GLU A 229 -5.38 7.71 2.88
C GLU A 229 -6.27 6.50 3.16
N GLN A 230 -6.85 6.47 4.36
CA GLN A 230 -7.91 5.51 4.66
C GLN A 230 -9.21 6.00 4.00
N PRO A 231 -9.81 5.23 3.07
CA PRO A 231 -11.03 5.67 2.42
C PRO A 231 -12.19 5.73 3.42
N LYS A 232 -13.04 6.75 3.28
CA LYS A 232 -14.30 6.85 4.04
C LYS A 232 -15.17 5.63 3.76
N PHE A 233 -15.89 5.16 4.78
CA PHE A 233 -16.77 4.03 4.62
C PHE A 233 -17.83 4.31 3.55
N LYS A 234 -17.98 3.36 2.61
CA LYS A 234 -19.04 3.39 1.60
C LYS A 234 -19.46 1.99 1.25
N SER A 235 -20.76 1.70 1.33
CA SER A 235 -21.30 0.43 0.84
C SER A 235 -21.59 0.45 -0.66
N LYS A 236 -21.48 -0.71 -1.28
CA LYS A 236 -21.90 -1.01 -2.65
C LYS A 236 -23.20 -1.80 -2.60
N ARG A 237 -23.90 -1.86 -3.74
CA ARG A 237 -25.16 -2.60 -3.85
C ARG A 237 -24.97 -4.07 -3.45
N PRO A 238 -25.75 -4.60 -2.49
CA PRO A 238 -25.63 -5.99 -2.08
C PRO A 238 -26.07 -6.95 -3.18
N THR A 239 -25.45 -8.13 -3.23
CA THR A 239 -25.76 -9.18 -4.21
C THR A 239 -25.94 -10.53 -3.52
N GLN A 240 -26.90 -11.34 -3.97
CA GLN A 240 -27.06 -12.70 -3.45
C GLN A 240 -25.91 -13.59 -3.95
N ALA A 241 -25.20 -14.25 -3.03
CA ALA A 241 -24.14 -15.19 -3.36
C ALA A 241 -24.60 -16.66 -3.29
N SER A 242 -25.55 -16.96 -2.40
CA SER A 242 -26.09 -18.32 -2.20
C SER A 242 -27.50 -18.26 -1.58
N GLY A 243 -28.09 -19.40 -1.23
CA GLY A 243 -29.44 -19.47 -0.66
C GLY A 243 -29.58 -18.77 0.70
N ASN A 244 -28.48 -18.61 1.44
CA ASN A 244 -28.48 -18.04 2.79
C ASN A 244 -27.53 -16.85 2.96
N ARG A 245 -26.93 -16.36 1.87
CA ARG A 245 -25.85 -15.36 1.95
C ARG A 245 -25.97 -14.27 0.90
N ILE A 246 -25.81 -13.04 1.38
CA ILE A 246 -25.67 -11.83 0.57
C ILE A 246 -24.24 -11.30 0.76
N LEU A 247 -23.63 -10.83 -0.32
CA LEU A 247 -22.38 -10.08 -0.28
C LEU A 247 -22.66 -8.59 -0.35
N LEU A 248 -22.15 -7.87 0.64
CA LEU A 248 -22.14 -6.42 0.71
C LEU A 248 -20.71 -5.94 0.44
N GLY A 249 -20.45 -5.47 -0.77
CA GLY A 249 -19.17 -4.82 -1.07
C GLY A 249 -19.04 -3.50 -0.31
N TYR A 250 -17.84 -3.14 0.12
CA TYR A 250 -17.59 -1.87 0.80
C TYR A 250 -16.27 -1.24 0.37
N GLU A 251 -16.07 0.02 0.76
CA GLU A 251 -14.81 0.75 0.80
C GLU A 251 -14.61 1.25 2.23
N GLY A 252 -13.36 1.44 2.66
CA GLY A 252 -13.06 1.89 4.02
C GLY A 252 -13.17 0.81 5.09
N LYS A 253 -13.27 1.25 6.35
CA LYS A 253 -13.31 0.41 7.56
C LYS A 253 -14.75 -0.08 7.84
N PRO A 254 -15.03 -1.40 7.79
CA PRO A 254 -16.38 -1.95 7.95
C PRO A 254 -16.76 -2.23 9.42
N GLU A 255 -15.91 -1.91 10.39
CA GLU A 255 -16.13 -2.20 11.80
C GLU A 255 -17.36 -1.43 12.33
N ASN A 256 -18.09 -2.03 13.27
CA ASN A 256 -19.29 -1.45 13.90
C ASN A 256 -20.46 -1.18 12.94
N ILE A 257 -20.50 -1.82 11.77
CA ILE A 257 -21.69 -1.81 10.91
C ILE A 257 -22.82 -2.60 11.59
N GLN A 258 -24.02 -2.01 11.59
CA GLN A 258 -25.25 -2.68 11.96
C GLN A 258 -26.12 -2.88 10.72
N ILE A 259 -26.67 -4.08 10.57
CA ILE A 259 -27.59 -4.40 9.48
C ILE A 259 -28.90 -4.90 10.08
N LYS A 260 -29.99 -4.25 9.69
CA LYS A 260 -31.35 -4.72 9.95
C LYS A 260 -31.92 -5.23 8.64
N ALA A 261 -32.59 -6.36 8.70
CA ALA A 261 -33.31 -6.93 7.56
C ALA A 261 -34.79 -7.05 7.86
N GLN A 262 -35.63 -6.80 6.87
CA GLN A 262 -37.06 -7.03 6.95
C GLN A 262 -37.63 -7.55 5.64
N GLN A 263 -38.74 -8.26 5.73
CA GLN A 263 -39.53 -8.73 4.60
C GLN A 263 -40.99 -8.50 4.90
N LYS A 264 -41.66 -7.71 4.04
CA LYS A 264 -43.09 -7.39 4.20
C LYS A 264 -43.43 -6.86 5.60
N GLY A 265 -42.56 -6.02 6.16
CA GLY A 265 -42.70 -5.45 7.51
C GLY A 265 -42.25 -6.35 8.68
N ASN A 266 -41.95 -7.63 8.44
CA ASN A 266 -41.46 -8.54 9.47
C ASN A 266 -39.94 -8.55 9.53
N LYS A 267 -39.38 -8.43 10.74
CA LYS A 267 -37.93 -8.47 10.97
C LYS A 267 -37.37 -9.85 10.61
N ILE A 268 -36.28 -9.86 9.83
CA ILE A 268 -35.48 -11.05 9.53
C ILE A 268 -34.21 -11.01 10.38
N PRO A 269 -33.91 -12.07 11.14
CA PRO A 269 -32.62 -12.16 11.83
C PRO A 269 -31.49 -12.25 10.80
N VAL A 270 -30.36 -11.62 11.09
CA VAL A 270 -29.16 -11.69 10.25
C VAL A 270 -27.91 -11.85 11.11
N ARG A 271 -26.87 -12.42 10.52
CA ARG A 271 -25.49 -12.40 11.05
C ARG A 271 -24.58 -11.75 10.03
N ILE A 272 -23.54 -11.07 10.51
CA ILE A 272 -22.55 -10.41 9.66
C ILE A 272 -21.21 -11.08 9.91
N SER A 273 -20.51 -11.46 8.84
CA SER A 273 -19.13 -11.89 8.92
C SER A 273 -18.28 -11.25 7.84
N LYS A 274 -16.97 -11.18 8.06
CA LYS A 274 -15.99 -10.73 7.07
C LYS A 274 -15.84 -11.78 5.98
N PHE A 275 -15.79 -11.36 4.72
CA PHE A 275 -15.29 -12.23 3.66
C PHE A 275 -13.76 -12.10 3.65
N GLN A 276 -13.07 -13.14 4.10
CA GLN A 276 -11.62 -13.18 4.20
C GLN A 276 -10.95 -12.76 2.88
N ASP A 277 -9.97 -11.87 2.98
CA ASP A 277 -9.18 -11.33 1.87
C ASP A 277 -10.01 -10.65 0.75
N LYS A 278 -11.21 -10.15 1.08
CA LYS A 278 -12.10 -9.43 0.16
C LYS A 278 -12.67 -8.16 0.79
N ASP A 279 -12.92 -7.16 -0.05
CA ASP A 279 -13.63 -5.92 0.32
C ASP A 279 -15.15 -6.15 0.34
N SER A 280 -15.58 -7.18 1.06
CA SER A 280 -16.98 -7.57 1.14
C SER A 280 -17.31 -8.19 2.49
N LEU A 281 -18.49 -7.83 3.00
CA LEU A 281 -19.10 -8.49 4.14
C LEU A 281 -20.08 -9.55 3.65
N GLN A 282 -20.24 -10.58 4.45
CA GLN A 282 -21.23 -11.63 4.28
C GLN A 282 -22.38 -11.33 5.23
N ILE A 283 -23.59 -11.22 4.68
CA ILE A 283 -24.82 -11.08 5.45
C ILE A 283 -25.54 -12.41 5.33
N TRP A 284 -25.64 -13.11 6.45
CA TRP A 284 -26.29 -14.41 6.54
C TRP A 284 -27.76 -14.24 6.89
N THR A 285 -28.62 -14.95 6.17
CA THR A 285 -30.07 -14.91 6.34
C THR A 285 -30.63 -16.33 6.43
N PRO A 286 -31.83 -16.50 7.01
CA PRO A 286 -32.66 -17.68 6.72
C PRO A 286 -32.86 -17.85 5.20
N TYR A 287 -33.22 -19.06 4.79
CA TYR A 287 -33.43 -19.34 3.37
C TYR A 287 -34.70 -18.64 2.87
N ILE A 288 -34.56 -17.77 1.88
CA ILE A 288 -35.66 -16.99 1.30
C ILE A 288 -35.91 -17.49 -0.13
N LYS A 289 -37.13 -17.96 -0.40
CA LYS A 289 -37.52 -18.51 -1.71
C LYS A 289 -38.25 -17.46 -2.53
N ASN A 290 -37.63 -17.01 -3.63
CA ASN A 290 -38.24 -16.15 -4.66
C ASN A 290 -38.99 -14.93 -4.10
N ASP A 291 -38.33 -14.14 -3.25
CA ASP A 291 -38.89 -12.92 -2.69
C ASP A 291 -37.79 -11.86 -2.55
N SER A 292 -38.15 -10.65 -2.14
CA SER A 292 -37.19 -9.62 -1.79
C SER A 292 -37.16 -9.34 -0.29
N ILE A 293 -35.99 -8.94 0.19
CA ILE A 293 -35.84 -8.36 1.52
C ILE A 293 -35.31 -6.94 1.41
N GLU A 294 -35.63 -6.15 2.41
CA GLU A 294 -35.08 -4.82 2.61
C GLU A 294 -33.97 -4.90 3.67
N LEU A 295 -32.82 -4.33 3.35
CA LEU A 295 -31.69 -4.18 4.25
C LEU A 295 -31.52 -2.70 4.59
N GLU A 296 -31.44 -2.41 5.87
CA GLU A 296 -31.04 -1.10 6.39
C GLU A 296 -29.65 -1.24 7.02
N LEU A 297 -28.69 -0.55 6.42
CA LEU A 297 -27.32 -0.45 6.90
C LEU A 297 -27.17 0.83 7.71
N LEU A 298 -26.56 0.70 8.89
CA LEU A 298 -26.23 1.81 9.78
C LEU A 298 -24.74 1.73 10.13
N LYS A 299 -24.02 2.83 9.90
CA LYS A 299 -22.61 3.01 10.29
C LYS A 299 -22.39 4.45 10.70
N ASP A 300 -22.21 4.69 11.99
CA ASP A 300 -22.08 6.04 12.57
C ASP A 300 -23.26 6.94 12.15
N LYS A 301 -23.02 7.98 11.34
CA LYS A 301 -24.06 8.86 10.77
C LYS A 301 -24.51 8.46 9.36
N HIS A 302 -23.89 7.43 8.78
CA HIS A 302 -24.21 6.94 7.45
C HIS A 302 -25.31 5.87 7.53
N GLN A 303 -26.37 6.08 6.75
CA GLN A 303 -27.50 5.17 6.65
C GLN A 303 -27.82 4.92 5.18
N GLU A 304 -27.94 3.66 4.81
CA GLU A 304 -28.26 3.23 3.45
C GLU A 304 -29.33 2.15 3.47
N ARG A 305 -30.20 2.15 2.47
CA ARG A 305 -31.27 1.16 2.31
C ARG A 305 -31.15 0.44 0.97
N TYR A 306 -31.25 -0.88 1.01
CA TYR A 306 -31.15 -1.73 -0.17
C TYR A 306 -32.31 -2.72 -0.24
N THR A 307 -32.80 -2.97 -1.45
CA THR A 307 -33.70 -4.10 -1.72
C THR A 307 -32.92 -5.19 -2.43
N VAL A 308 -32.88 -6.39 -1.86
CA VAL A 308 -32.21 -7.56 -2.43
C VAL A 308 -33.26 -8.57 -2.86
N LYS A 309 -33.27 -8.93 -4.14
CA LYS A 309 -34.17 -9.94 -4.71
C LYS A 309 -33.48 -11.31 -4.69
N PHE A 310 -34.12 -12.30 -4.08
CA PHE A 310 -33.62 -13.67 -3.99
C PHE A 310 -34.06 -14.49 -5.21
N LYS A 311 -33.08 -15.13 -5.83
CA LYS A 311 -33.21 -16.21 -6.80
C LYS A 311 -33.11 -17.56 -6.10
N PRO A 312 -33.65 -18.64 -6.71
CA PRO A 312 -33.60 -19.97 -6.11
C PRO A 312 -32.18 -20.53 -6.21
N TYR A 313 -31.38 -20.33 -5.17
CA TYR A 313 -30.01 -20.85 -5.04
C TYR A 313 -29.95 -22.00 -4.04
N LYS A 314 -28.91 -22.84 -4.15
CA LYS A 314 -28.65 -23.90 -3.17
C LYS A 314 -28.37 -23.28 -1.80
N LYS A 315 -28.88 -23.93 -0.75
CA LYS A 315 -28.57 -23.58 0.65
C LYS A 315 -27.08 -23.77 0.92
N ASP A 316 -26.54 -22.91 1.78
CA ASP A 316 -25.17 -23.06 2.27
C ASP A 316 -25.07 -24.29 3.18
N THR A 317 -23.87 -24.86 3.23
CA THR A 317 -23.58 -26.06 4.02
C THR A 317 -22.44 -25.80 4.99
N LEU A 318 -22.59 -26.32 6.20
CA LEU A 318 -21.59 -26.25 7.25
C LEU A 318 -20.43 -27.19 6.94
N HIS A 319 -19.24 -26.62 6.81
CA HIS A 319 -17.96 -27.32 6.79
C HIS A 319 -16.94 -26.53 7.60
N PHE A 320 -15.86 -27.20 7.95
CA PHE A 320 -14.82 -26.66 8.82
C PHE A 320 -13.45 -26.80 8.16
N ASP A 321 -12.61 -25.78 8.33
CA ASP A 321 -11.23 -25.77 7.84
C ASP A 321 -10.29 -25.33 8.96
N SER A 322 -9.16 -26.03 9.09
CA SER A 322 -8.01 -25.58 9.87
C SER A 322 -6.74 -26.12 9.19
N LYS A 323 -5.85 -25.23 8.75
CA LYS A 323 -4.63 -25.59 7.99
C LYS A 323 -3.35 -25.58 8.83
N ILE A 324 -3.46 -25.71 10.15
CA ILE A 324 -2.31 -25.59 11.06
C ILE A 324 -1.81 -26.99 11.44
N THR A 325 -0.58 -27.31 11.03
CA THR A 325 0.14 -28.50 11.50
C THR A 325 0.87 -28.23 12.83
N TYR A 326 1.47 -27.04 12.96
CA TYR A 326 2.19 -26.62 14.16
C TYR A 326 1.49 -25.43 14.82
N LEU A 327 0.96 -25.66 16.03
CA LEU A 327 0.33 -24.63 16.83
C LEU A 327 1.38 -23.96 17.72
N HIS A 328 1.47 -22.65 17.61
CA HIS A 328 2.31 -21.83 18.48
C HIS A 328 1.83 -21.90 19.93
N LEU A 329 2.75 -22.05 20.90
CA LEU A 329 2.41 -22.23 22.32
C LEU A 329 1.52 -21.12 22.91
N LYS A 330 1.64 -19.89 22.39
CA LYS A 330 0.83 -18.73 22.80
C LYS A 330 -0.43 -18.44 21.97
N LYS A 331 -0.78 -19.28 20.99
CA LYS A 331 -1.95 -19.05 20.13
C LYS A 331 -3.05 -20.06 20.42
N ASN A 332 -4.30 -19.69 20.23
CA ASN A 332 -5.41 -20.63 20.28
C ASN A 332 -5.45 -21.50 19.02
N PHE A 333 -5.98 -22.71 19.15
CA PHE A 333 -6.26 -23.51 17.96
C PHE A 333 -7.55 -23.01 17.32
N ILE A 334 -7.48 -22.57 16.06
CA ILE A 334 -8.62 -21.96 15.37
C ILE A 334 -9.18 -22.93 14.34
N ILE A 335 -10.49 -23.16 14.42
CA ILE A 335 -11.28 -23.81 13.37
C ILE A 335 -12.13 -22.74 12.70
N LYS A 336 -12.04 -22.63 11.38
CA LYS A 336 -12.89 -21.73 10.59
C LYS A 336 -14.13 -22.49 10.15
N SER A 337 -15.31 -21.92 10.37
CA SER A 337 -16.56 -22.46 9.84
C SER A 337 -16.97 -21.75 8.55
N SER A 338 -17.62 -22.47 7.64
CA SER A 338 -18.14 -21.92 6.39
C SER A 338 -19.40 -21.06 6.58
N THR A 339 -20.17 -21.35 7.62
CA THR A 339 -21.39 -20.65 8.03
C THR A 339 -21.26 -20.23 9.51
N PRO A 340 -21.95 -19.17 9.97
CA PRO A 340 -21.85 -18.74 11.36
C PRO A 340 -22.36 -19.82 12.31
N ILE A 341 -21.63 -20.11 13.38
CA ILE A 341 -22.01 -21.08 14.40
C ILE A 341 -23.04 -20.44 15.34
N GLU A 342 -24.07 -21.18 15.72
CA GLU A 342 -25.08 -20.72 16.68
C GLU A 342 -24.99 -21.49 18.00
N LYS A 343 -24.69 -22.80 17.96
CA LYS A 343 -24.62 -23.65 19.17
C LYS A 343 -23.50 -24.68 19.06
N TRP A 344 -22.97 -25.07 20.22
CA TRP A 344 -22.05 -26.19 20.36
C TRP A 344 -22.30 -26.98 21.64
N ASP A 345 -22.00 -28.28 21.60
CA ASP A 345 -22.08 -29.19 22.74
C ASP A 345 -20.66 -29.60 23.16
N ILE A 346 -20.21 -29.08 24.30
CA ILE A 346 -18.86 -29.31 24.81
C ILE A 346 -18.57 -30.79 25.07
N ASN A 347 -19.59 -31.59 25.41
CA ASN A 347 -19.43 -33.02 25.69
C ASN A 347 -19.13 -33.84 24.42
N LYS A 348 -19.37 -33.25 23.24
CA LYS A 348 -19.11 -33.85 21.94
C LYS A 348 -17.84 -33.33 21.27
N ILE A 349 -17.07 -32.51 22.00
CA ILE A 349 -15.78 -31.99 21.56
C ILE A 349 -14.71 -32.63 22.44
N LEU A 350 -13.81 -33.38 21.82
CA LEU A 350 -12.79 -34.14 22.53
C LEU A 350 -11.40 -33.68 22.07
N LEU A 351 -10.62 -33.12 22.99
CA LEU A 351 -9.21 -32.84 22.79
C LEU A 351 -8.36 -33.84 23.57
N THR A 352 -7.42 -34.50 22.89
CA THR A 352 -6.50 -35.48 23.50
C THR A 352 -5.06 -35.24 23.09
N LYS A 353 -4.13 -35.65 23.96
CA LYS A 353 -2.69 -35.71 23.69
C LYS A 353 -2.31 -36.96 22.89
N GLY A 354 -1.02 -37.08 22.54
CA GLY A 354 -0.48 -38.23 21.82
C GLY A 354 -0.72 -39.56 22.54
N ASP A 355 -0.63 -39.55 23.86
CA ASP A 355 -0.89 -40.67 24.79
C ASP A 355 -2.39 -40.95 25.02
N LYS A 356 -3.29 -40.22 24.34
CA LYS A 356 -4.76 -40.27 24.47
C LYS A 356 -5.32 -39.70 25.78
N THR A 357 -4.50 -39.06 26.61
CA THR A 357 -4.99 -38.31 27.79
C THR A 357 -5.86 -37.14 27.34
N LYS A 358 -7.02 -36.97 28.00
CA LYS A 358 -7.95 -35.86 27.72
C LYS A 358 -7.38 -34.52 28.21
N VAL A 359 -7.58 -33.47 27.44
CA VAL A 359 -7.11 -32.12 27.76
C VAL A 359 -8.32 -31.22 27.95
N PRO A 360 -8.46 -30.53 29.10
CA PRO A 360 -9.51 -29.54 29.28
C PRO A 360 -9.26 -28.31 28.38
N PHE A 361 -10.32 -27.72 27.87
CA PHE A 361 -10.25 -26.52 27.02
C PHE A 361 -11.49 -25.65 27.24
N LYS A 362 -11.37 -24.39 26.84
CA LYS A 362 -12.46 -23.43 26.71
C LYS A 362 -12.68 -23.14 25.23
N VAL A 363 -13.91 -22.80 24.89
CA VAL A 363 -14.29 -22.39 23.55
C VAL A 363 -14.56 -20.90 23.56
N VAL A 364 -13.97 -20.19 22.60
CA VAL A 364 -14.29 -18.80 22.28
C VAL A 364 -14.72 -18.77 20.82
N TYR A 365 -15.83 -18.11 20.51
CA TYR A 365 -16.32 -18.00 19.15
C TYR A 365 -16.46 -16.53 18.76
N GLU A 366 -15.83 -16.14 17.66
CA GLU A 366 -15.88 -14.80 17.11
C GLU A 366 -16.73 -14.81 15.82
N ASP A 367 -17.97 -14.34 15.94
CA ASP A 367 -18.97 -14.29 14.86
C ASP A 367 -18.44 -13.60 13.60
N TYR A 368 -17.76 -12.46 13.77
CA TYR A 368 -17.37 -11.63 12.64
C TYR A 368 -16.30 -12.29 11.79
N THR A 369 -15.38 -13.05 12.41
CA THR A 369 -14.34 -13.80 11.68
C THR A 369 -14.69 -15.25 11.42
N GLN A 370 -15.78 -15.75 12.02
CA GLN A 370 -16.20 -17.16 12.02
C GLN A 370 -15.09 -18.08 12.55
N HIS A 371 -14.36 -17.61 13.56
CA HIS A 371 -13.31 -18.36 14.22
C HIS A 371 -13.88 -19.05 15.46
N PHE A 372 -13.86 -20.37 15.45
CA PHE A 372 -14.13 -21.22 16.60
C PHE A 372 -12.80 -21.61 17.24
N GLU A 373 -12.48 -20.97 18.36
CA GLU A 373 -11.18 -21.06 19.00
C GLU A 373 -11.21 -21.98 20.21
N LEU A 374 -10.22 -22.85 20.32
CA LEU A 374 -9.95 -23.64 21.50
C LEU A 374 -8.78 -23.03 22.27
N ASP A 375 -9.08 -22.57 23.48
CA ASP A 375 -8.12 -22.11 24.47
C ASP A 375 -7.86 -23.23 25.48
N PHE A 376 -6.60 -23.63 25.62
CA PHE A 376 -6.16 -24.74 26.47
C PHE A 376 -4.67 -24.64 26.76
N GLU A 377 -4.26 -25.28 27.85
CA GLU A 377 -2.86 -25.39 28.24
C GLU A 377 -2.10 -26.34 27.31
N LYS A 378 -1.05 -25.81 26.69
CA LYS A 378 -0.24 -26.49 25.70
C LYS A 378 1.02 -27.04 26.35
N GLY A 379 1.31 -28.30 26.10
CA GLY A 379 2.58 -28.94 26.42
C GLY A 379 3.60 -28.68 25.31
N GLU A 380 4.87 -28.83 25.63
CA GLU A 380 5.97 -28.76 24.69
C GLU A 380 6.12 -30.06 23.91
N ASN A 381 6.49 -29.96 22.62
CA ASN A 381 6.72 -31.12 21.74
C ASN A 381 5.56 -32.14 21.75
N GLU A 382 4.34 -31.66 21.96
CA GLU A 382 3.18 -32.49 22.20
C GLU A 382 2.35 -32.63 20.92
N LYS A 383 1.71 -33.78 20.74
CA LYS A 383 0.78 -34.03 19.63
C LYS A 383 -0.64 -33.97 20.16
N TYR A 384 -1.52 -33.30 19.42
CA TYR A 384 -2.93 -33.15 19.78
C TYR A 384 -3.84 -33.70 18.70
N ASP A 385 -4.87 -34.43 19.14
CA ASP A 385 -5.98 -34.90 18.31
C ASP A 385 -7.26 -34.27 18.87
N LEU A 386 -7.86 -33.40 18.07
CA LEU A 386 -9.15 -32.76 18.33
C LEU A 386 -10.24 -33.44 17.49
N LYS A 387 -11.29 -33.93 18.13
CA LYS A 387 -12.46 -34.52 17.48
C LYS A 387 -13.73 -33.74 17.80
N LEU A 388 -14.48 -33.41 16.75
CA LEU A 388 -15.86 -32.94 16.84
C LEU A 388 -16.77 -34.10 16.45
N LEU A 389 -17.52 -34.65 17.41
CA LEU A 389 -18.44 -35.75 17.13
C LEU A 389 -19.69 -35.26 16.35
N PRO A 390 -20.48 -36.17 15.75
CA PRO A 390 -21.73 -35.82 15.10
C PRO A 390 -22.65 -34.98 16.01
N GLY A 391 -23.13 -33.86 15.48
CA GLY A 391 -23.98 -32.90 16.19
C GLY A 391 -23.27 -32.10 17.28
N ALA A 392 -21.93 -32.06 17.30
CA ALA A 392 -21.17 -31.21 18.21
C ALA A 392 -21.38 -29.72 17.94
N ILE A 393 -21.63 -29.33 16.68
CA ILE A 393 -21.82 -27.94 16.27
C ILE A 393 -23.07 -27.82 15.40
N GLU A 394 -23.85 -26.77 15.64
CA GLU A 394 -25.01 -26.34 14.87
C GLU A 394 -24.80 -24.90 14.38
N ASP A 395 -25.00 -24.67 13.08
CA ASP A 395 -24.88 -23.35 12.48
C ASP A 395 -26.17 -22.53 12.57
N TYR A 396 -26.06 -21.24 12.27
CA TYR A 396 -27.13 -20.26 12.28
C TYR A 396 -28.32 -20.60 11.36
N ILE A 397 -28.10 -21.46 10.35
CA ILE A 397 -29.14 -21.87 9.40
C ILE A 397 -29.69 -23.28 9.68
N GLY A 398 -29.30 -23.87 10.83
CA GLY A 398 -29.81 -25.14 11.35
C GLY A 398 -29.09 -26.40 10.84
N ASN A 399 -27.97 -26.26 10.12
CA ASN A 399 -27.15 -27.41 9.76
C ASN A 399 -26.38 -27.91 10.99
N LYS A 400 -26.18 -29.23 11.08
CA LYS A 400 -25.37 -29.87 12.11
C LYS A 400 -24.21 -30.62 11.49
N SER A 401 -23.09 -30.75 12.22
CA SER A 401 -22.02 -31.67 11.83
C SER A 401 -22.56 -33.09 11.72
N LYS A 402 -22.53 -33.67 10.52
CA LYS A 402 -23.09 -35.01 10.28
C LYS A 402 -22.16 -36.13 10.73
N ASP A 403 -20.87 -35.95 10.47
CA ASP A 403 -19.82 -36.93 10.74
C ASP A 403 -18.82 -36.42 11.77
N THR A 404 -17.96 -37.32 12.24
CA THR A 404 -16.85 -36.94 13.11
C THR A 404 -15.79 -36.19 12.31
N ILE A 405 -15.46 -34.97 12.73
CA ILE A 405 -14.40 -34.15 12.14
C ILE A 405 -13.17 -34.26 13.04
N LYS A 406 -11.99 -34.45 12.44
CA LYS A 406 -10.73 -34.61 13.18
C LYS A 406 -9.71 -33.57 12.73
N PHE A 407 -9.03 -32.95 13.69
CA PHE A 407 -7.90 -32.08 13.47
C PHE A 407 -6.70 -32.59 14.25
N ASN A 408 -5.56 -32.72 13.58
CA ASN A 408 -4.31 -33.13 14.21
C ASN A 408 -3.31 -31.98 14.08
N PHE A 409 -2.69 -31.62 15.20
CA PHE A 409 -1.66 -30.60 15.22
C PHE A 409 -0.62 -30.93 16.31
N SER A 410 0.50 -30.25 16.28
CA SER A 410 1.58 -30.43 17.25
C SER A 410 2.08 -29.09 17.74
N THR A 411 2.70 -29.08 18.90
CA THR A 411 3.42 -27.92 19.43
C THR A 411 4.92 -28.16 19.34
N LYS A 412 5.69 -27.08 19.28
CA LYS A 412 7.16 -27.13 19.41
C LYS A 412 7.58 -26.97 20.87
N GLY A 413 8.85 -27.23 21.19
CA GLY A 413 9.41 -26.94 22.50
C GLY A 413 9.70 -25.44 22.67
N ILE A 414 9.83 -24.97 23.90
CA ILE A 414 10.21 -23.55 24.15
C ILE A 414 11.57 -23.22 23.54
N THR A 415 12.47 -24.21 23.47
CA THR A 415 13.81 -24.10 22.88
C THR A 415 13.79 -23.90 21.36
N ASP A 416 12.66 -24.18 20.69
CA ASP A 416 12.51 -23.94 19.26
C ASP A 416 12.13 -22.49 18.94
N TYR A 417 11.86 -21.68 19.97
CA TYR A 417 11.54 -20.26 19.87
C TYR A 417 12.70 -19.40 20.39
N GLY A 418 12.69 -18.12 20.01
CA GLY A 418 13.56 -17.10 20.61
C GLY A 418 12.77 -16.09 21.44
N ASN A 419 13.51 -15.25 22.17
CA ASN A 419 12.97 -14.10 22.88
C ASN A 419 13.70 -12.84 22.42
N LEU A 420 12.96 -11.74 22.33
CA LEU A 420 13.50 -10.42 22.03
C LEU A 420 12.99 -9.41 23.05
N LYS A 421 13.90 -8.82 23.82
CA LYS A 421 13.61 -7.75 24.77
C LYS A 421 14.13 -6.44 24.23
N ILE A 422 13.23 -5.47 24.04
CA ILE A 422 13.55 -4.15 23.51
C ILE A 422 13.47 -3.13 24.63
N LYS A 423 14.57 -2.40 24.84
CA LYS A 423 14.67 -1.27 25.76
C LYS A 423 14.69 0.05 24.98
N LEU A 424 13.68 0.88 25.21
CA LEU A 424 13.48 2.16 24.55
C LEU A 424 14.14 3.29 25.35
N LYS A 425 15.23 3.84 24.80
CA LYS A 425 15.89 5.05 25.31
C LYS A 425 15.19 6.29 24.80
N ASN A 426 15.12 7.30 25.66
CA ASN A 426 14.51 8.61 25.38
C ASN A 426 13.02 8.56 24.98
N LYS A 427 12.33 7.46 25.33
CA LYS A 427 10.87 7.40 25.25
C LYS A 427 10.26 8.49 26.13
N ASN A 428 9.35 9.27 25.55
CA ASN A 428 8.50 10.24 26.22
C ASN A 428 7.16 9.58 26.66
N ASN A 429 6.19 10.40 27.08
CA ASN A 429 4.89 9.87 27.52
C ASN A 429 3.95 9.49 26.36
N THR A 430 4.36 9.65 25.11
CA THR A 430 3.54 9.25 23.96
C THR A 430 3.36 7.74 23.95
N PRO A 431 2.12 7.25 23.74
CA PRO A 431 1.87 5.84 23.47
C PRO A 431 2.60 5.38 22.22
N LEU A 432 3.14 4.16 22.24
CA LEU A 432 3.88 3.61 21.11
C LEU A 432 3.29 2.27 20.70
N ILE A 433 3.35 1.96 19.41
CA ILE A 433 3.14 0.61 18.90
C ILE A 433 4.47 0.10 18.38
N VAL A 434 4.92 -1.05 18.90
CA VAL A 434 6.15 -1.70 18.46
C VAL A 434 5.78 -2.92 17.63
N GLU A 435 6.21 -2.92 16.37
CA GLU A 435 5.98 -3.98 15.41
C GLU A 435 7.29 -4.68 15.06
N LEU A 436 7.25 -6.01 15.04
CA LEU A 436 8.29 -6.85 14.45
C LEU A 436 7.85 -7.24 13.04
N THR A 437 8.63 -6.83 12.05
CA THR A 437 8.32 -7.01 10.63
C THR A 437 9.41 -7.80 9.91
N ASN A 438 9.13 -8.28 8.70
CA ASN A 438 10.17 -8.74 7.78
C ASN A 438 10.73 -7.59 6.93
N GLU A 439 11.69 -7.89 6.04
CA GLU A 439 12.30 -6.89 5.14
C GLU A 439 11.28 -6.18 4.23
N LYS A 440 10.17 -6.85 3.90
CA LYS A 440 9.10 -6.31 3.07
C LYS A 440 8.03 -5.54 3.88
N GLY A 441 8.24 -5.33 5.18
CA GLY A 441 7.30 -4.64 6.06
C GLY A 441 6.12 -5.47 6.57
N LYS A 442 6.06 -6.78 6.28
CA LYS A 442 4.99 -7.65 6.80
C LYS A 442 5.15 -7.81 8.31
N VAL A 443 4.13 -7.41 9.06
CA VAL A 443 4.08 -7.52 10.53
C VAL A 443 3.86 -8.97 10.96
N PHE A 444 4.66 -9.43 11.92
CA PHE A 444 4.53 -10.73 12.59
C PHE A 444 4.00 -10.60 14.01
N TYR A 445 4.45 -9.58 14.73
CA TYR A 445 4.11 -9.32 16.12
C TYR A 445 3.92 -7.83 16.33
N THR A 446 2.95 -7.46 17.17
CA THR A 446 2.64 -6.08 17.53
C THR A 446 2.45 -6.00 19.04
N LYS A 447 2.98 -4.96 19.66
CA LYS A 447 2.75 -4.63 21.07
C LYS A 447 2.55 -3.12 21.25
N SER A 448 1.46 -2.74 21.90
CA SER A 448 1.21 -1.36 22.30
C SER A 448 1.79 -1.08 23.69
N ILE A 449 2.37 0.11 23.86
CA ILE A 449 2.91 0.62 25.12
C ILE A 449 2.18 1.94 25.41
N THR A 450 1.22 1.90 26.33
CA THR A 450 0.41 3.08 26.69
C THR A 450 0.97 3.85 27.89
N ASN A 451 1.90 3.23 28.63
CA ASN A 451 2.43 3.77 29.89
C ASN A 451 3.87 4.29 29.72
N SER A 452 4.47 4.77 30.82
CA SER A 452 5.88 5.13 30.91
C SER A 452 6.86 3.94 30.83
N SER A 453 6.37 2.72 30.56
CA SER A 453 7.22 1.54 30.36
C SER A 453 8.20 1.81 29.22
N LYS A 454 9.47 1.49 29.47
CA LYS A 454 10.56 1.61 28.51
C LYS A 454 10.98 0.25 27.96
N GLU A 455 10.25 -0.82 28.28
CA GLU A 455 10.62 -2.18 27.92
C GLU A 455 9.46 -2.89 27.23
N VAL A 456 9.80 -3.63 26.17
CA VAL A 456 8.87 -4.44 25.37
C VAL A 456 9.47 -5.81 25.13
N ASP A 457 8.79 -6.82 25.67
CA ASP A 457 9.25 -8.20 25.57
C ASP A 457 8.42 -8.99 24.55
N PHE A 458 9.06 -9.48 23.50
CA PHE A 458 8.51 -10.46 22.58
C PHE A 458 9.05 -11.84 22.96
N LEU A 459 8.24 -12.60 23.69
CA LEU A 459 8.63 -13.89 24.24
C LEU A 459 8.02 -15.04 23.45
N LEU A 460 8.79 -16.10 23.22
CA LEU A 460 8.44 -17.24 22.37
C LEU A 460 8.04 -16.77 20.97
N ILE A 461 8.93 -16.07 20.27
CA ILE A 461 8.74 -15.72 18.85
C ILE A 461 9.45 -16.74 17.96
N GLU A 462 8.96 -16.93 16.73
CA GLU A 462 9.60 -17.86 15.79
C GLU A 462 11.02 -17.37 15.47
N PRO A 463 12.01 -18.26 15.27
CA PRO A 463 13.34 -17.86 14.84
C PRO A 463 13.31 -17.23 13.44
N GLU A 464 13.70 -15.96 13.33
CA GLU A 464 13.69 -15.19 12.07
C GLU A 464 14.51 -13.90 12.22
N LYS A 465 14.85 -13.29 11.08
CA LYS A 465 15.35 -11.92 11.02
C LYS A 465 14.20 -10.91 11.11
N TYR A 466 14.21 -10.13 12.18
CA TYR A 466 13.21 -9.10 12.44
C TYR A 466 13.72 -7.69 12.18
N TYR A 467 12.83 -6.87 11.64
CA TYR A 467 12.97 -5.42 11.53
C TYR A 467 12.00 -4.78 12.52
N VAL A 468 12.48 -3.80 13.29
CA VAL A 468 11.66 -3.13 14.30
C VAL A 468 11.11 -1.82 13.74
N ARG A 469 9.80 -1.69 13.80
CA ARG A 469 9.06 -0.46 13.47
C ARG A 469 8.35 0.04 14.72
N ILE A 470 8.51 1.32 15.02
CA ILE A 470 7.91 1.96 16.20
C ILE A 470 7.02 3.09 15.72
N ILE A 471 5.74 3.03 16.03
CA ILE A 471 4.75 4.05 15.67
C ILE A 471 4.45 4.89 16.91
N TYR A 472 4.40 6.21 16.75
CA TYR A 472 3.89 7.13 17.76
C TYR A 472 2.36 7.22 17.63
N ASP A 473 1.67 6.45 18.46
CA ASP A 473 0.20 6.33 18.49
C ASP A 473 -0.39 7.52 19.27
N LEU A 474 -0.57 8.63 18.56
CA LEU A 474 -0.94 9.92 19.17
C LEU A 474 -2.36 9.92 19.71
N ASN A 475 -3.23 9.08 19.14
CA ASN A 475 -4.63 8.97 19.56
C ASN A 475 -4.91 7.74 20.44
N ASN A 476 -3.89 6.92 20.72
CA ASN A 476 -3.93 5.74 21.58
C ASN A 476 -4.96 4.70 21.14
N ASN A 477 -5.14 4.51 19.83
CA ASN A 477 -6.09 3.54 19.28
C ASN A 477 -5.46 2.16 18.96
N GLY A 478 -4.15 2.03 19.15
CA GLY A 478 -3.40 0.79 18.91
C GLY A 478 -3.20 0.44 17.43
N GLN A 479 -3.40 1.39 16.52
CA GLN A 479 -3.21 1.25 15.07
C GLN A 479 -2.44 2.46 14.54
N TRP A 480 -1.71 2.29 13.43
CA TRP A 480 -1.13 3.43 12.72
C TRP A 480 -2.21 4.17 11.93
N ASP A 481 -2.30 5.48 12.13
CA ASP A 481 -3.20 6.34 11.36
C ASP A 481 -2.51 7.10 10.24
N ALA A 482 -3.03 6.88 9.02
CA ALA A 482 -2.68 7.66 7.86
C ALA A 482 -3.10 9.12 8.03
N GLY A 483 -2.44 10.02 7.30
CA GLY A 483 -2.83 11.43 7.22
C GLY A 483 -4.15 11.63 6.47
N SER A 484 -4.55 12.90 6.32
CA SER A 484 -5.74 13.32 5.58
C SER A 484 -5.46 14.68 4.94
N PHE A 485 -5.43 14.72 3.61
CA PHE A 485 -5.14 15.96 2.88
C PHE A 485 -6.21 17.02 3.15
N LEU A 486 -7.50 16.63 3.11
CA LEU A 486 -8.63 17.56 3.33
C LEU A 486 -8.67 18.11 4.76
N GLU A 487 -8.21 17.34 5.75
CA GLU A 487 -8.12 17.80 7.14
C GLU A 487 -6.77 18.50 7.42
N ASN A 488 -5.88 18.61 6.42
CA ASN A 488 -4.51 19.09 6.54
C ASN A 488 -3.73 18.37 7.67
N ARG A 489 -3.99 17.07 7.86
CA ARG A 489 -3.43 16.22 8.92
C ARG A 489 -2.33 15.32 8.37
N GLN A 490 -1.15 15.33 8.99
CA GLN A 490 -0.04 14.43 8.66
C GLN A 490 -0.31 13.01 9.22
N PRO A 491 0.31 11.97 8.63
CA PRO A 491 0.28 10.63 9.21
C PRO A 491 0.97 10.59 10.58
N GLU A 492 0.68 9.55 11.36
CA GLU A 492 1.43 9.29 12.58
C GLU A 492 2.89 8.94 12.27
N GLU A 493 3.78 9.45 13.12
CA GLU A 493 5.21 9.29 12.96
C GLU A 493 5.64 7.83 13.14
N VAL A 494 6.50 7.36 12.25
CA VAL A 494 7.06 6.01 12.30
C VAL A 494 8.57 6.07 12.34
N PHE A 495 9.13 5.50 13.40
CA PHE A 495 10.55 5.27 13.57
C PHE A 495 10.93 3.86 13.08
N GLN A 496 11.81 3.78 12.08
CA GLN A 496 12.35 2.53 11.56
C GLN A 496 13.72 2.27 12.17
N PHE A 497 13.86 1.21 12.96
CA PHE A 497 15.17 0.84 13.49
C PHE A 497 16.08 0.35 12.35
N PRO A 498 17.28 0.94 12.15
CA PRO A 498 18.08 0.67 10.96
C PRO A 498 18.69 -0.73 10.93
N THR A 499 18.92 -1.34 12.09
CA THR A 499 19.62 -2.62 12.23
C THR A 499 18.64 -3.79 12.25
N VAL A 500 18.93 -4.83 11.46
CA VAL A 500 18.17 -6.09 11.48
C VAL A 500 18.54 -6.92 12.73
N LEU A 501 17.55 -7.52 13.37
CA LEU A 501 17.73 -8.36 14.56
C LEU A 501 17.57 -9.83 14.18
N ASP A 502 18.64 -10.60 14.25
CA ASP A 502 18.64 -12.05 14.01
C ASP A 502 18.26 -12.79 15.31
N VAL A 503 17.00 -13.21 15.43
CA VAL A 503 16.51 -13.97 16.58
C VAL A 503 16.54 -15.45 16.23
N ARG A 504 17.33 -16.22 16.97
CA ARG A 504 17.47 -17.67 16.77
C ARG A 504 16.72 -18.47 17.83
N ALA A 505 16.52 -19.75 17.55
CA ALA A 505 15.96 -20.69 18.51
C ALA A 505 16.82 -20.73 19.78
N ASN A 506 16.16 -20.77 20.94
CA ASN A 506 16.77 -20.80 22.27
C ASN A 506 17.66 -19.58 22.61
N TRP A 507 17.46 -18.43 21.95
CA TRP A 507 18.21 -17.21 22.23
C TRP A 507 17.36 -16.17 22.96
N ASP A 508 17.99 -15.45 23.90
CA ASP A 508 17.48 -14.23 24.51
C ASP A 508 18.23 -13.02 23.95
N VAL A 509 17.61 -12.33 22.99
CA VAL A 509 18.17 -11.13 22.37
C VAL A 509 17.74 -9.90 23.17
N ASN A 510 18.71 -9.11 23.63
CA ASN A 510 18.45 -7.82 24.29
C ASN A 510 18.88 -6.69 23.34
N GLN A 511 17.93 -5.86 22.92
CA GLN A 511 18.18 -4.74 22.02
C GLN A 511 17.81 -3.42 22.69
N GLU A 512 18.69 -2.45 22.58
CA GLU A 512 18.41 -1.08 23.01
C GLU A 512 18.18 -0.18 21.80
N ILE A 513 17.12 0.64 21.84
CA ILE A 513 16.75 1.54 20.74
C ILE A 513 16.65 2.97 21.29
N ASP A 514 17.48 3.88 20.78
CA ASP A 514 17.41 5.31 21.08
C ASP A 514 16.50 6.00 20.05
N LEU A 515 15.35 6.49 20.52
CA LEU A 515 14.33 7.11 19.67
C LEU A 515 14.71 8.49 19.11
N ARG A 516 15.91 9.02 19.43
CA ARG A 516 16.42 10.28 18.86
C ARG A 516 17.35 10.09 17.66
N LYS A 517 17.73 8.86 17.33
CA LYS A 517 18.83 8.55 16.40
C LYS A 517 18.38 7.83 15.15
#